data_AF-A0A8T4NJC1-F1
#
_entry.id   AF-A0A8T4NJC1-F1
#
_cell.length_a   1.000
_cell.length_b   1.000
_cell.length_c   1.000
_cell.angle_alpha   90.00
_cell.angle_beta   90.00
_cell.angle_gamma   90.00
#
_symmetry.space_group_name_H-M   'P 1'
#
loop_
_entity.id
_entity.type
_entity.pdbx_description
1 polymer ?
#
loop_
_entity_poly.entity_id
_entity_poly.type
_entity_poly.pdbx_seq_one_letter_code
_entity_poly.pdbx_strand_id
1 'polypeptide(L)'
;MAEEKQKQEEKKQKPKQEKKELKEEKKPMKEERYESLVRIFGYDIPGTKNIYAGLTRIKGISWSISNAACIKLGMPRNKRIQDLSKDEIKKIENFLKNLEVLPFMKNRRFDPETGKTSHLYGSDLDIREEFDIKRLKQMKSYIGIRHGANQPVRGQRTRSHFRKKKVAIVGKKAIKQPIKSTGK
;
A
#
# COMPACT_ATOMS: atom_id res chain seq x y z
N MET A 1 -66.20 23.34 33.88
CA MET A 1 -66.01 21.97 33.37
C MET A 1 -66.04 21.84 31.83
N ALA A 2 -66.33 22.90 31.06
CA ALA A 2 -66.32 22.85 29.59
C ALA A 2 -65.02 23.38 28.94
N GLU A 3 -64.29 24.28 29.60
CA GLU A 3 -63.09 24.90 29.01
C GLU A 3 -61.77 24.12 29.24
N GLU A 4 -61.71 23.25 30.25
CA GLU A 4 -60.53 22.41 30.49
C GLU A 4 -60.48 21.16 29.60
N LYS A 5 -61.63 20.70 29.08
CA LYS A 5 -61.67 19.59 28.11
C LYS A 5 -61.22 20.02 26.71
N GLN A 6 -61.47 21.26 26.31
CA GLN A 6 -61.03 21.81 25.02
C GLN A 6 -59.52 22.03 24.96
N LYS A 7 -58.87 22.43 26.07
CA LYS A 7 -57.40 22.55 26.15
C LYS A 7 -56.66 21.20 26.18
N GLN A 8 -57.34 20.09 26.49
CA GLN A 8 -56.76 18.75 26.43
C GLN A 8 -56.91 18.09 25.05
N GLU A 9 -57.88 18.51 24.24
CA GLU A 9 -58.03 18.05 22.86
C GLU A 9 -57.11 18.78 21.87
N GLU A 10 -56.82 20.08 22.07
CA GLU A 10 -55.86 20.81 21.23
C GLU A 10 -54.40 20.35 21.40
N LYS A 11 -54.04 19.73 22.54
CA LYS A 11 -52.69 19.15 22.73
C LYS A 11 -52.48 17.83 21.96
N LYS A 12 -53.53 17.22 21.39
CA LYS A 12 -53.43 15.99 20.59
C LYS A 12 -53.29 16.22 19.08
N GLN A 13 -53.36 17.45 18.61
CA GLN A 13 -53.18 17.80 17.20
C GLN A 13 -52.05 18.82 17.01
N LYS A 14 -50.86 18.55 17.57
CA LYS A 14 -49.65 19.11 16.95
C LYS A 14 -49.25 18.22 15.78
N PRO A 15 -49.25 18.71 14.54
CA PRO A 15 -49.09 17.87 13.36
C PRO A 15 -47.77 17.11 13.43
N LYS A 16 -47.81 15.81 13.11
CA LYS A 16 -46.63 15.00 12.76
C LYS A 16 -45.84 15.55 11.55
N GLN A 17 -46.24 16.70 11.00
CA GLN A 17 -45.65 17.39 9.85
C GLN A 17 -44.52 18.35 10.26
N GLU A 18 -44.66 19.17 11.32
CA GLU A 18 -43.59 20.10 11.73
C GLU A 18 -42.32 19.39 12.23
N LYS A 19 -42.45 18.20 12.82
CA LYS A 19 -41.29 17.36 13.21
C LYS A 19 -40.68 16.57 12.05
N LYS A 20 -41.34 16.51 10.90
CA LYS A 20 -40.77 15.97 9.65
C LYS A 20 -39.99 17.05 8.90
N GLU A 21 -40.42 18.30 8.97
CA GLU A 21 -39.76 19.42 8.29
C GLU A 21 -38.44 19.84 8.95
N LEU A 22 -38.30 19.70 10.27
CA LEU A 22 -37.03 19.93 10.99
C LEU A 22 -36.03 18.76 10.92
N LYS A 23 -36.30 17.73 10.11
CA LYS A 23 -35.38 16.60 9.86
C LYS A 23 -35.07 16.38 8.39
N GLU A 24 -35.27 17.40 7.56
CA GLU A 24 -34.56 17.54 6.29
C GLU A 24 -33.34 18.45 6.51
N GLU A 25 -32.50 18.09 7.49
CA GLU A 25 -31.12 18.54 7.46
C GLU A 25 -30.53 18.00 6.17
N LYS A 26 -30.35 18.90 5.21
CA LYS A 26 -29.64 18.74 3.95
C LYS A 26 -28.60 17.63 4.11
N LYS A 27 -28.86 16.45 3.52
CA LYS A 27 -27.77 15.51 3.26
C LYS A 27 -26.70 16.33 2.55
N PRO A 28 -25.49 16.50 3.13
CA PRO A 28 -24.50 17.32 2.47
C PRO A 28 -24.32 16.75 1.08
N MET A 29 -24.50 17.60 0.06
CA MET A 29 -24.16 17.24 -1.31
C MET A 29 -22.78 16.61 -1.24
N LYS A 30 -22.65 15.37 -1.73
CA LYS A 30 -21.35 14.69 -1.73
C LYS A 30 -20.42 15.59 -2.54
N GLU A 31 -19.56 16.34 -1.85
CA GLU A 31 -18.47 17.05 -2.49
C GLU A 31 -17.74 16.01 -3.33
N GLU A 32 -17.66 16.26 -4.64
CA GLU A 32 -16.85 15.46 -5.54
C GLU A 32 -15.39 15.70 -5.14
N ARG A 33 -14.92 14.92 -4.17
CA ARG A 33 -13.53 14.95 -3.73
C ARG A 33 -12.70 14.42 -4.87
N TYR A 34 -12.06 15.32 -5.61
CA TYR A 34 -11.11 14.97 -6.65
C TYR A 34 -10.07 13.98 -6.09
N GLU A 35 -9.73 12.97 -6.88
CA GLU A 35 -8.66 12.03 -6.53
C GLU A 35 -7.32 12.74 -6.57
N SER A 36 -6.96 13.41 -5.46
CA SER A 36 -5.63 13.98 -5.33
C SER A 36 -4.60 12.87 -5.12
N LEU A 37 -3.54 12.92 -5.92
CA LEU A 37 -2.35 12.10 -5.74
C LEU A 37 -1.41 12.83 -4.79
N VAL A 38 -1.01 12.14 -3.72
CA VAL A 38 -0.04 12.67 -2.75
C VAL A 38 1.23 11.85 -2.88
N ARG A 39 2.36 12.54 -3.07
CA ARG A 39 3.66 11.91 -3.18
C ARG A 39 4.34 11.87 -1.81
N ILE A 40 4.66 10.66 -1.35
CA ILE A 40 5.34 10.41 -0.07
C ILE A 40 6.52 9.48 -0.35
N PHE A 41 7.73 9.81 0.11
CA PHE A 41 8.96 9.03 -0.19
C PHE A 41 9.20 8.75 -1.68
N GLY A 42 8.79 9.67 -2.55
CA GLY A 42 8.93 9.50 -4.00
C GLY A 42 7.91 8.55 -4.65
N TYR A 43 6.97 7.98 -3.88
CA TYR A 43 5.86 7.15 -4.37
C TYR A 43 4.55 7.94 -4.42
N ASP A 44 3.80 7.75 -5.50
CA ASP A 44 2.48 8.37 -5.67
C ASP A 44 1.39 7.50 -5.03
N ILE A 45 0.73 8.06 -4.02
CA ILE A 45 -0.30 7.38 -3.25
C ILE A 45 -1.64 8.04 -3.55
N PRO A 46 -2.68 7.25 -3.90
CA PRO A 46 -4.01 7.81 -4.12
C PRO A 46 -4.57 8.33 -2.80
N GLY A 47 -5.03 9.56 -2.81
CA GLY A 47 -5.56 10.24 -1.65
C GLY A 47 -6.77 9.57 -1.01
N THR A 48 -7.58 8.87 -1.82
CA THR A 48 -8.77 8.15 -1.37
C THR A 48 -8.48 7.06 -0.35
N LYS A 49 -7.22 6.59 -0.25
CA LYS A 49 -6.82 5.58 0.74
C LYS A 49 -6.63 6.16 2.13
N ASN A 50 -6.84 5.30 3.12
CA ASN A 50 -6.50 5.61 4.52
C ASN A 50 -4.98 5.57 4.70
N ILE A 51 -4.44 6.33 5.66
CA ILE A 51 -3.01 6.35 5.99
C ILE A 51 -2.44 4.92 6.08
N TYR A 52 -3.15 4.05 6.80
CA TYR A 52 -2.71 2.68 7.02
C TYR A 52 -2.44 1.87 5.75
N ALA A 53 -3.37 1.92 4.79
CA ALA A 53 -3.27 1.22 3.51
C ALA A 53 -2.48 2.02 2.47
N GLY A 54 -2.35 3.33 2.68
CA GLY A 54 -1.56 4.23 1.86
C GLY A 54 -0.08 3.93 1.97
N LEU A 55 0.44 3.95 3.20
CA LEU A 55 1.87 3.79 3.46
C LEU A 55 2.42 2.45 2.97
N THR A 56 1.60 1.38 2.97
CA THR A 56 2.01 0.06 2.47
C THR A 56 2.28 0.02 0.97
N ARG A 57 1.91 1.08 0.23
CA ARG A 57 2.22 1.19 -1.20
C ARG A 57 3.67 1.55 -1.45
N ILE A 58 4.35 2.11 -0.45
CA ILE A 58 5.80 2.35 -0.47
C ILE A 58 6.49 1.00 -0.30
N LYS A 59 7.40 0.67 -1.22
CA LYS A 59 8.14 -0.59 -1.15
C LYS A 59 8.99 -0.65 0.13
N GLY A 60 8.93 -1.78 0.82
CA GLY A 60 9.59 -1.98 2.11
C GLY A 60 8.76 -1.57 3.33
N ILE A 61 7.61 -0.90 3.17
CA ILE A 61 6.71 -0.59 4.30
C ILE A 61 5.63 -1.66 4.42
N SER A 62 5.64 -2.36 5.56
CA SER A 62 4.61 -3.35 5.88
C SER A 62 3.41 -2.71 6.59
N TRP A 63 2.32 -3.47 6.66
CA TRP A 63 1.14 -3.13 7.47
C TRP A 63 1.51 -2.84 8.94
N SER A 64 2.42 -3.62 9.51
CA SER A 64 2.87 -3.46 10.89
C SER A 64 3.64 -2.16 11.10
N ILE A 65 4.51 -1.79 10.16
CA ILE A 65 5.29 -0.54 10.21
C ILE A 65 4.37 0.66 10.02
N SER A 66 3.41 0.56 9.09
CA SER A 66 2.37 1.56 8.90
C SER A 66 1.54 1.77 10.19
N ASN A 67 1.20 0.68 10.89
CA ASN A 67 0.53 0.76 12.19
C ASN A 67 1.42 1.44 13.25
N ALA A 68 2.69 1.04 13.33
CA ALA A 68 3.65 1.61 14.28
C ALA A 68 3.82 3.11 14.06
N ALA A 69 3.85 3.57 12.80
CA ALA A 69 3.88 4.99 12.45
C ALA A 69 2.64 5.74 12.95
N CYS A 70 1.45 5.17 12.73
CA CYS A 70 0.19 5.77 13.21
C CYS A 70 0.19 5.91 14.74
N ILE A 71 0.58 4.84 15.45
CA ILE A 71 0.59 4.80 16.92
C ILE A 71 1.61 5.78 17.49
N LYS A 72 2.84 5.80 16.96
CA LYS A 72 3.90 6.66 17.47
C LYS A 72 3.62 8.15 17.23
N LEU A 73 3.00 8.47 16.09
CA LEU A 73 2.65 9.85 15.74
C LEU A 73 1.27 10.29 16.28
N GLY A 74 0.53 9.40 16.95
CA GLY A 74 -0.81 9.70 17.47
C GLY A 74 -1.85 9.98 16.39
N MET A 75 -1.66 9.46 15.17
CA MET A 75 -2.57 9.70 14.04
C MET A 75 -3.62 8.59 13.91
N PRO A 76 -4.90 8.94 13.63
CA PRO A 76 -5.92 7.92 13.43
C PRO A 76 -5.70 7.16 12.13
N ARG A 77 -5.75 5.83 12.22
CA ARG A 77 -5.58 4.87 11.12
C ARG A 77 -6.50 5.15 9.92
N ASN A 78 -7.68 5.70 10.19
CA ASN A 78 -8.75 5.93 9.22
C ASN A 78 -8.67 7.30 8.53
N LYS A 79 -7.75 8.18 8.93
CA LYS A 79 -7.55 9.47 8.25
C LYS A 79 -7.21 9.20 6.78
N ARG A 80 -7.78 10.00 5.87
CA ARG A 80 -7.45 9.91 4.45
C ARG A 80 -6.13 10.61 4.18
N ILE A 81 -5.48 10.21 3.10
CA ILE A 81 -4.19 10.77 2.71
C ILE A 81 -4.34 12.20 2.16
N GLN A 82 -5.50 12.52 1.59
CA GLN A 82 -5.85 13.87 1.12
C GLN A 82 -5.84 14.88 2.27
N ASP A 83 -6.25 14.44 3.45
CA ASP A 83 -6.44 15.30 4.63
C ASP A 83 -5.13 15.48 5.42
N LEU A 84 -4.01 14.92 4.95
CA LEU A 84 -2.70 15.07 5.60
C LEU A 84 -2.14 16.48 5.33
N SER A 85 -1.68 17.14 6.39
CA SER A 85 -0.94 18.39 6.22
C SER A 85 0.48 18.12 5.71
N LYS A 86 1.10 19.12 5.08
CA LYS A 86 2.51 19.01 4.63
C LYS A 86 3.46 18.71 5.79
N ASP A 87 3.15 19.18 6.99
CA ASP A 87 3.96 18.94 8.18
C ASP A 87 3.78 17.53 8.73
N GLU A 88 2.56 16.99 8.69
CA GLU A 88 2.30 15.58 9.03
C GLU A 88 3.03 14.64 8.06
N ILE A 89 3.04 14.96 6.76
CA ILE A 89 3.80 14.20 5.76
C ILE A 89 5.29 14.22 6.10
N LYS A 90 5.88 15.39 6.40
CA LYS A 90 7.29 15.47 6.83
C LYS A 90 7.57 14.68 8.10
N LYS A 91 6.65 14.67 9.07
CA LYS A 91 6.78 13.86 10.30
C LYS A 91 6.78 12.36 9.98
N ILE A 92 5.89 11.91 9.11
CA ILE A 92 5.86 10.53 8.62
C ILE A 92 7.18 10.17 7.93
N GLU A 93 7.70 11.08 7.09
CA GLU A 93 8.97 10.87 6.40
C GLU A 93 10.15 10.77 7.35
N ASN A 94 10.24 11.66 8.33
CA ASN A 94 11.31 11.61 9.32
C ASN A 94 11.22 10.35 10.19
N PHE A 95 10.01 9.94 10.58
CA PHE A 95 9.80 8.71 11.35
C PHE A 95 10.22 7.45 10.59
N LEU A 96 9.89 7.37 9.30
CA LEU A 96 10.22 6.21 8.48
C LEU A 96 11.72 6.14 8.13
N LYS A 97 12.42 7.27 8.02
CA LYS A 97 13.89 7.32 7.91
C LYS A 97 14.56 6.80 9.18
N ASN A 98 14.10 7.31 10.34
CA ASN A 98 14.64 6.96 11.64
C ASN A 98 13.71 5.97 12.35
N LEU A 99 13.63 4.75 11.80
CA LEU A 99 12.72 3.73 12.32
C LEU A 99 13.24 3.15 13.65
N GLU A 100 12.82 3.76 14.76
CA GLU A 100 13.05 3.31 16.14
C GLU A 100 12.12 2.14 16.49
N VAL A 101 12.32 1.01 15.80
CA VAL A 101 11.58 -0.23 16.05
C VAL A 101 12.54 -1.34 16.43
N LEU A 102 11.98 -2.35 17.12
CA LEU A 102 12.71 -3.55 17.52
C LEU A 102 13.40 -4.21 16.31
N PRO A 103 14.61 -4.79 16.46
CA PRO A 103 15.38 -5.33 15.34
C PRO A 103 14.64 -6.37 14.49
N PHE A 104 13.74 -7.16 15.08
CA PHE A 104 12.98 -8.16 14.35
C PHE A 104 11.94 -7.58 13.38
N MET A 105 11.50 -6.33 13.59
CA MET A 105 10.56 -5.64 12.70
C MET A 105 11.25 -5.02 11.48
N LYS A 106 12.59 -4.92 11.49
CA LYS A 106 13.35 -4.35 10.38
C LYS A 106 13.57 -5.40 9.28
N ASN A 107 13.52 -4.97 8.02
CA ASN A 107 13.55 -5.86 6.86
C ASN A 107 14.93 -6.48 6.63
N ARG A 108 16.01 -5.72 6.88
CA ARG A 108 17.39 -6.17 6.68
C ARG A 108 18.10 -6.31 8.01
N ARG A 109 18.08 -7.54 8.52
CA ARG A 109 18.72 -7.92 9.78
C ARG A 109 20.12 -8.47 9.50
N PHE A 110 21.11 -8.04 10.28
CA PHE A 110 22.51 -8.47 10.16
C PHE A 110 23.04 -8.45 8.73
N ASP A 111 23.17 -7.25 8.16
CA ASP A 111 23.74 -7.12 6.83
C ASP A 111 25.19 -7.63 6.79
N PRO A 112 25.57 -8.51 5.84
CA PRO A 112 26.91 -9.11 5.81
C PRO A 112 28.07 -8.11 5.63
N GLU A 113 27.81 -6.95 5.03
CA GLU A 113 28.84 -5.92 4.79
C GLU A 113 28.98 -4.97 5.98
N THR A 114 27.86 -4.44 6.47
CA THR A 114 27.88 -3.41 7.52
C THR A 114 27.72 -3.95 8.93
N GLY A 115 27.26 -5.18 9.11
CA GLY A 115 26.95 -5.81 10.41
C GLY A 115 25.76 -5.18 11.16
N LYS A 116 25.18 -4.10 10.63
CA LYS A 116 24.08 -3.36 11.26
C LYS A 116 22.73 -3.89 10.80
N THR A 117 21.71 -3.69 11.64
CA THR A 117 20.31 -3.97 11.30
C THR A 117 19.64 -2.70 10.81
N SER A 118 19.26 -2.68 9.53
CA SER A 118 18.71 -1.51 8.84
C SER A 118 17.33 -1.81 8.26
N HIS A 119 16.53 -0.76 8.09
CA HIS A 119 15.25 -0.85 7.39
C HIS A 119 15.37 -0.13 6.05
N LEU A 120 15.38 -0.90 4.95
CA LEU A 120 15.45 -0.37 3.60
C LEU A 120 14.04 -0.20 3.03
N TYR A 121 13.86 0.84 2.24
CA TYR A 121 12.63 1.16 1.55
C TYR A 121 12.92 1.61 0.12
N GLY A 122 11.89 1.61 -0.71
CA GLY A 122 11.97 2.14 -2.06
C GLY A 122 13.02 1.48 -2.95
N SER A 123 13.74 2.32 -3.71
CA SER A 123 14.83 1.92 -4.61
C SER A 123 16.00 1.28 -3.89
N ASP A 124 16.28 1.68 -2.64
CA ASP A 124 17.42 1.15 -1.89
C ASP A 124 17.23 -0.34 -1.61
N LEU A 125 15.98 -0.78 -1.43
CA LEU A 125 15.66 -2.21 -1.28
C LEU A 125 15.92 -2.97 -2.58
N ASP A 126 15.49 -2.43 -3.72
CA ASP A 126 15.70 -3.03 -5.05
C ASP A 126 17.19 -3.20 -5.37
N ILE A 127 17.94 -2.12 -5.20
CA ILE A 127 19.38 -2.07 -5.43
C ILE A 127 20.08 -3.12 -4.54
N ARG A 128 19.67 -3.23 -3.28
CA ARG A 128 20.29 -4.19 -2.36
C ARG A 128 19.95 -5.64 -2.71
N GLU A 129 18.71 -5.93 -3.09
CA GLU A 129 18.30 -7.25 -3.59
C GLU A 129 19.13 -7.65 -4.83
N GLU A 130 19.35 -6.72 -5.75
CA GLU A 130 20.19 -6.96 -6.92
C GLU A 130 21.64 -7.26 -6.56
N PHE A 131 22.23 -6.50 -5.63
CA PHE A 131 23.59 -6.75 -5.16
C PHE A 131 23.73 -8.10 -4.46
N ASP A 132 22.76 -8.49 -3.63
CA ASP A 132 22.75 -9.81 -3.00
C ASP A 132 22.69 -10.93 -4.04
N ILE A 133 21.85 -10.79 -5.09
CA ILE A 133 21.78 -11.77 -6.19
C ILE A 133 23.08 -11.80 -7.00
N LYS A 134 23.67 -10.63 -7.31
CA LYS A 134 24.95 -10.51 -8.03
C LYS A 134 26.07 -11.19 -7.24
N ARG A 135 26.14 -10.98 -5.92
CA ARG A 135 27.08 -11.66 -5.03
C ARG A 135 26.90 -13.17 -5.08
N LEU A 136 25.67 -13.67 -4.98
CA LEU A 136 25.38 -15.10 -5.01
C LEU A 136 25.78 -15.76 -6.34
N LYS A 137 25.61 -15.04 -7.46
CA LYS A 137 26.06 -15.46 -8.81
C LYS A 137 27.59 -15.48 -8.92
N GLN A 138 28.26 -14.42 -8.45
CA GLN A 138 29.73 -14.34 -8.45
C GLN A 138 30.37 -15.45 -7.61
N MET A 139 29.80 -15.76 -6.44
CA MET A 139 30.22 -16.88 -5.59
C MET A 139 29.97 -18.26 -6.22
N LYS A 140 29.20 -18.35 -7.31
CA LYS A 140 28.74 -19.61 -7.93
C LYS A 140 28.03 -20.57 -6.94
N SER A 141 27.34 -19.99 -5.96
CA SER A 141 26.50 -20.77 -5.04
C SER A 141 25.36 -21.47 -5.80
N TYR A 142 24.84 -22.59 -5.28
CA TYR A 142 23.69 -23.29 -5.88
C TYR A 142 22.51 -22.33 -6.14
N ILE A 143 22.21 -21.48 -5.15
CA ILE A 143 21.19 -20.44 -5.25
C ILE A 143 21.50 -19.45 -6.38
N GLY A 144 22.74 -18.97 -6.47
CA GLY A 144 23.18 -18.06 -7.52
C GLY A 144 23.06 -18.64 -8.93
N ILE A 145 23.44 -19.90 -9.12
CA ILE A 145 23.29 -20.61 -10.40
C ILE A 145 21.80 -20.71 -10.77
N ARG A 146 20.91 -21.02 -9.82
CA ARG A 146 19.46 -21.06 -10.04
C ARG A 146 18.90 -19.70 -10.40
N HIS A 147 19.33 -18.62 -9.75
CA HIS A 147 18.99 -17.25 -10.13
C HIS A 147 19.52 -16.88 -11.52
N GLY A 148 20.70 -17.37 -11.92
CA GLY A 148 21.23 -17.21 -13.28
C GLY A 148 20.37 -17.91 -14.33
N ALA A 149 19.91 -19.12 -14.02
CA ALA A 149 19.04 -19.92 -14.87
C ALA A 149 17.54 -19.54 -14.78
N ASN A 150 17.18 -18.53 -13.98
CA ASN A 150 15.80 -18.13 -13.69
C ASN A 150 14.91 -19.29 -13.21
N GLN A 151 15.47 -20.19 -12.40
CA GLN A 151 14.78 -21.34 -11.82
C GLN A 151 14.39 -21.08 -10.35
N PRO A 152 13.36 -21.76 -9.82
CA PRO A 152 13.01 -21.63 -8.41
C PRO A 152 14.16 -22.06 -7.49
N VAL A 153 14.43 -21.29 -6.44
CA VAL A 153 15.66 -21.39 -5.64
C VAL A 153 15.53 -22.37 -4.47
N ARG A 154 14.33 -22.50 -3.89
CA ARG A 154 14.09 -23.23 -2.63
C ARG A 154 13.91 -24.75 -2.79
N GLY A 155 14.56 -25.38 -3.77
CA GLY A 155 14.45 -26.83 -4.00
C GLY A 155 13.09 -27.33 -4.52
N GLN A 156 12.26 -26.44 -5.05
CA GLN A 156 10.94 -26.80 -5.59
C GLN A 156 11.06 -27.71 -6.82
N ARG A 157 10.10 -28.64 -6.99
CA ARG A 157 10.07 -29.60 -8.12
C ARG A 157 9.78 -28.91 -9.45
N THR A 158 10.77 -28.87 -10.36
CA THR A 158 10.67 -28.21 -11.69
C THR A 158 10.20 -29.12 -12.82
N ARG A 159 10.07 -30.44 -12.59
CA ARG A 159 9.56 -31.39 -13.60
C ARG A 159 8.09 -31.14 -13.95
N SER A 160 7.25 -30.90 -12.94
CA SER A 160 5.79 -30.74 -13.09
C SER A 160 5.32 -29.30 -12.95
N HIS A 161 5.93 -28.52 -12.04
CA HIS A 161 5.55 -27.13 -11.77
C HIS A 161 6.35 -26.12 -12.61
N PHE A 162 5.96 -24.84 -12.56
CA PHE A 162 6.63 -23.73 -13.24
C PHE A 162 6.72 -23.86 -14.77
N ARG A 163 5.79 -24.60 -15.40
CA ARG A 163 5.76 -24.84 -16.86
C ARG A 163 5.20 -23.70 -17.70
N LYS A 164 4.36 -22.81 -17.14
CA LYS A 164 3.70 -21.72 -17.90
C LYS A 164 4.64 -20.55 -18.24
N LYS A 165 5.68 -20.33 -17.43
CA LYS A 165 6.71 -19.28 -17.64
C LYS A 165 8.05 -19.93 -18.01
N LYS A 166 8.09 -20.72 -19.09
CA LYS A 166 9.36 -21.33 -19.55
C LYS A 166 10.35 -20.24 -19.95
N VAL A 167 11.34 -19.96 -19.09
CA VAL A 167 12.64 -19.49 -19.57
C VAL A 167 13.31 -20.70 -20.23
N ALA A 168 13.71 -20.51 -21.49
CA ALA A 168 14.16 -21.55 -22.40
C ALA A 168 15.31 -22.38 -21.80
N ILE A 169 15.08 -23.68 -21.58
CA ILE A 169 16.14 -24.61 -21.23
C ILE A 169 16.34 -25.68 -22.32
N VAL A 170 15.42 -25.86 -23.27
CA VAL A 170 15.66 -26.74 -24.43
C VAL A 170 14.89 -26.22 -25.65
N GLY A 171 15.63 -25.97 -26.75
CA GLY A 171 15.15 -25.84 -28.13
C GLY A 171 14.06 -24.80 -28.40
N LYS A 172 14.43 -23.55 -28.70
CA LYS A 172 13.50 -22.63 -29.40
C LYS A 172 13.48 -23.00 -30.89
N LYS A 173 12.37 -23.53 -31.38
CA LYS A 173 11.98 -23.34 -32.79
C LYS A 173 11.71 -21.83 -32.94
N ALA A 174 12.46 -21.16 -33.81
CA ALA A 174 12.32 -19.72 -34.02
C ALA A 174 10.87 -19.39 -34.38
N ILE A 175 10.25 -18.50 -33.59
CA ILE A 175 8.95 -17.93 -33.92
C ILE A 175 9.22 -16.98 -35.09
N LYS A 176 8.85 -17.37 -36.32
CA LYS A 176 8.90 -16.47 -37.47
C LYS A 176 8.00 -15.28 -37.17
N GLN A 177 8.57 -14.07 -37.20
CA GLN A 177 7.81 -12.82 -37.20
C GLN A 177 6.88 -12.84 -38.43
N PRO A 178 5.60 -12.45 -38.32
CA PRO A 178 4.75 -12.31 -39.49
C PRO A 178 5.34 -11.23 -40.38
N ILE A 179 5.62 -11.59 -41.63
CA ILE A 179 6.07 -10.67 -42.66
C ILE A 179 4.97 -9.63 -42.81
N LYS A 180 5.26 -8.37 -42.46
CA LYS A 180 4.36 -7.25 -42.76
C LYS A 180 4.26 -7.18 -44.28
N SER A 181 3.07 -7.41 -44.83
CA SER A 181 2.78 -7.16 -46.24
C SER A 181 2.99 -5.66 -46.49
N THR A 182 4.10 -5.32 -47.13
CA THR A 182 4.27 -3.99 -47.73
C THR A 182 3.27 -3.88 -48.87
N GLY A 183 2.19 -3.14 -48.63
CA GLY A 183 1.28 -2.71 -49.70
C GLY A 183 2.05 -1.85 -50.68
N LYS A 184 1.86 -2.14 -51.97
CA LYS A 184 2.24 -1.28 -53.09
C LYS A 184 1.44 0.01 -53.07
#